data_AF-A0A5B8BPN6-F1
#
_entry.id   AF-A0A5B8BPN6-F1
#
_cell.length_a   1.000
_cell.length_b   1.000
_cell.length_c   1.000
_cell.angle_alpha   90.00
_cell.angle_beta   90.00
_cell.angle_gamma   90.00
#
_symmetry.space_group_name_H-M   'P 1'
#
loop_
_entity.id
_entity.type
_entity.pdbx_description
1 polymer ?
#
loop_
_entity_poly.entity_id
_entity_poly.type
_entity_poly.pdbx_seq_one_letter_code
_entity_poly.pdbx_strand_id
1 'polypeptide(L)'
;MWCGGPITFLGRPFTRSCGGADGSVTGPGRGLLFGAFGCSSQRCGAPLGPWRGCGVRGAGHILPSGRGGRLRRLRGRCRVAAMKHLLAALALALPGVAGAHPHVFVETGFEVIFDEAGLIEAVRVHWRYDELTSLYITEERGVDSDYDGEATEAELEALKGFDMDWPEGFEGDTHLTVDGVKVPLGPPEEIDAGFSEGMVSSSHLRRLAEPVDPAGVVILSPYDETYYSAYEVTAKTVLTGREGCEAELWVPDFDAAAEQLQAALDELQGAAQAQGLNEAEFPPVGDMFAQEVRVACDAGS
;
A
#
# COMPACT_ATOMS: atom_id res chain seq x y z
N MET A 1 33.72 18.07 33.91
CA MET A 1 33.92 19.51 34.16
C MET A 1 33.47 20.24 32.91
N TRP A 2 32.24 20.76 32.91
CA TRP A 2 31.78 22.03 32.32
C TRP A 2 30.34 22.18 32.84
N CYS A 3 30.04 23.38 33.33
CA CYS A 3 28.94 23.71 34.24
C CYS A 3 27.84 24.51 33.55
N GLY A 4 26.60 24.35 34.04
CA GLY A 4 25.56 25.40 34.13
C GLY A 4 24.83 25.76 32.83
N GLY A 5 23.51 25.93 32.79
CA GLY A 5 22.51 26.09 33.84
C GLY A 5 21.08 26.08 33.27
N PRO A 6 20.05 26.37 34.11
CA PRO A 6 18.66 26.01 33.87
C PRO A 6 17.84 27.13 33.21
N ILE A 7 16.79 26.77 32.47
CA ILE A 7 15.74 27.71 32.06
C ILE A 7 14.47 27.39 32.84
N THR A 8 14.10 28.33 33.70
CA THR A 8 12.93 28.30 34.58
C THR A 8 11.68 28.79 33.86
N PHE A 9 10.56 28.13 34.15
CA PHE A 9 9.18 28.53 33.89
C PHE A 9 8.85 29.95 34.39
N LEU A 10 7.97 30.68 33.66
CA LEU A 10 7.04 31.67 34.23
C LEU A 10 5.93 32.06 33.23
N GLY A 11 4.65 31.89 33.64
CA GLY A 11 3.59 32.88 33.41
C GLY A 11 2.58 32.67 32.27
N ARG A 12 1.46 32.00 32.58
CA ARG A 12 0.11 32.23 31.99
C ARG A 12 -0.48 33.59 32.47
N PRO A 13 -1.68 34.06 32.05
CA PRO A 13 -2.43 33.92 30.78
C PRO A 13 -2.90 35.31 30.24
N PHE A 14 -3.29 35.39 28.95
CA PHE A 14 -4.01 36.55 28.43
C PHE A 14 -5.52 36.24 28.35
N THR A 15 -6.30 36.95 29.14
CA THR A 15 -7.76 37.02 29.05
C THR A 15 -8.16 38.09 28.03
N ARG A 16 -9.14 37.79 27.18
CA ARG A 16 -10.03 38.82 26.62
C ARG A 16 -11.42 38.23 26.36
N SER A 17 -12.35 38.65 27.21
CA SER A 17 -13.79 38.59 26.96
C SER A 17 -14.25 39.88 26.27
N CYS A 18 -15.03 39.75 25.21
CA CYS A 18 -16.16 40.59 24.78
C CYS A 18 -16.95 39.65 23.85
N GLY A 19 -18.25 39.45 23.88
CA GLY A 19 -19.42 40.17 24.37
C GLY A 19 -20.56 39.64 23.48
N GLY A 20 -21.66 39.19 24.07
CA GLY A 20 -22.66 38.35 23.40
C GLY A 20 -23.56 39.04 22.37
N ALA A 21 -24.33 38.20 21.68
CA ALA A 21 -25.65 38.53 21.15
C ALA A 21 -26.48 37.24 21.09
N ASP A 22 -27.59 37.25 21.82
CA ASP A 22 -28.68 36.29 21.80
C ASP A 22 -29.36 36.22 20.41
N GLY A 23 -29.91 35.06 20.08
CA GLY A 23 -30.74 34.89 18.89
C GLY A 23 -31.25 33.47 18.70
N SER A 24 -32.11 33.00 19.61
CA SER A 24 -32.91 31.80 19.41
C SER A 24 -34.12 32.09 18.52
N VAL A 25 -34.31 31.30 17.46
CA VAL A 25 -35.61 31.13 16.79
C VAL A 25 -35.82 29.64 16.52
N THR A 26 -36.88 29.13 17.12
CA THR A 26 -37.45 27.80 16.93
C THR A 26 -38.49 27.82 15.80
N GLY A 27 -38.60 26.72 15.05
CA GLY A 27 -39.87 26.30 14.44
C GLY A 27 -39.86 25.95 12.95
N PRO A 28 -40.74 25.02 12.49
CA PRO A 28 -40.38 23.98 11.53
C PRO A 28 -41.15 24.05 10.20
N GLY A 29 -40.68 23.31 9.18
CA GLY A 29 -41.57 22.87 8.10
C GLY A 29 -40.91 22.49 6.77
N ARG A 30 -41.18 21.24 6.35
CA ARG A 30 -41.41 20.76 4.95
C ARG A 30 -40.20 20.89 4.00
N GLY A 31 -39.56 19.81 3.53
CA GLY A 31 -40.16 18.68 2.84
C GLY A 31 -40.45 19.06 1.38
N LEU A 32 -39.59 18.65 0.44
CA LEU A 32 -39.92 18.43 -0.98
C LEU A 32 -38.79 17.68 -1.69
N LEU A 33 -39.14 16.46 -2.09
CA LEU A 33 -38.44 15.58 -3.02
C LEU A 33 -38.40 16.19 -4.42
N PHE A 34 -37.29 16.05 -5.14
CA PHE A 34 -37.29 16.02 -6.59
C PHE A 34 -36.39 14.90 -7.09
N GLY A 35 -37.02 13.82 -7.53
CA GLY A 35 -36.46 12.88 -8.47
C GLY A 35 -36.79 13.32 -9.90
N ALA A 36 -35.85 13.12 -10.82
CA ALA A 36 -36.08 13.08 -12.25
C ALA A 36 -35.32 11.85 -12.76
N PHE A 37 -36.00 10.72 -12.93
CA PHE A 37 -36.53 10.23 -14.21
C PHE A 37 -35.52 10.27 -15.35
N GLY A 38 -35.00 9.08 -15.67
CA GLY A 38 -34.24 8.81 -16.87
C GLY A 38 -35.05 8.95 -18.14
N CYS A 39 -34.33 9.13 -19.24
CA CYS A 39 -34.85 8.97 -20.59
C CYS A 39 -34.03 7.88 -21.28
N SER A 40 -34.71 6.77 -21.55
CA SER A 40 -34.23 5.68 -22.40
C SER A 40 -34.68 5.91 -23.84
N SER A 41 -34.09 5.12 -24.74
CA SER A 41 -34.45 4.91 -26.14
C SER A 41 -33.71 5.81 -27.15
N GLN A 42 -32.87 5.22 -28.01
CA GLN A 42 -33.35 4.62 -29.24
C GLN A 42 -32.26 3.80 -29.96
N ARG A 43 -32.69 2.63 -30.43
CA ARG A 43 -32.00 1.72 -31.34
C ARG A 43 -32.00 2.29 -32.76
N CYS A 44 -30.93 2.03 -33.52
CA CYS A 44 -30.92 1.78 -34.96
C CYS A 44 -29.61 0.98 -35.19
N GLY A 45 -29.55 -0.24 -35.73
CA GLY A 45 -30.31 -0.80 -36.83
C GLY A 45 -29.32 -1.08 -37.98
N ALA A 46 -28.65 -2.23 -37.95
CA ALA A 46 -27.91 -2.77 -39.10
C ALA A 46 -28.90 -3.13 -40.24
N PRO A 47 -28.44 -3.22 -41.50
CA PRO A 47 -28.36 -4.56 -42.08
C PRO A 47 -27.20 -4.81 -43.07
N LEU A 48 -26.65 -6.02 -42.93
CA LEU A 48 -26.38 -7.06 -43.93
C LEU A 48 -26.48 -6.73 -45.43
N GLY A 49 -25.41 -7.07 -46.17
CA GLY A 49 -25.52 -8.09 -47.23
C GLY A 49 -25.21 -7.68 -48.67
N PRO A 50 -24.73 -8.63 -49.51
CA PRO A 50 -23.81 -8.35 -50.61
C PRO A 50 -24.44 -8.48 -52.00
N TRP A 51 -23.91 -7.77 -52.99
CA TRP A 51 -24.31 -7.94 -54.39
C TRP A 51 -23.19 -8.48 -55.27
N ARG A 52 -23.57 -9.57 -55.95
CA ARG A 52 -22.86 -10.34 -56.97
C ARG A 52 -22.74 -9.52 -58.27
N GLY A 53 -21.77 -9.90 -59.10
CA GLY A 53 -21.55 -9.34 -60.42
C GLY A 53 -22.44 -9.89 -61.54
N CYS A 54 -22.39 -9.19 -62.68
CA CYS A 54 -22.62 -9.59 -64.08
C CYS A 54 -22.03 -8.42 -64.91
N GLY A 55 -21.15 -8.58 -65.91
CA GLY A 55 -21.40 -9.17 -67.23
C GLY A 55 -22.23 -8.19 -68.09
N VAL A 56 -21.95 -7.81 -69.34
CA VAL A 56 -21.20 -8.41 -70.45
C VAL A 56 -21.10 -7.40 -71.65
N ARG A 57 -20.05 -7.54 -72.49
CA ARG A 57 -19.90 -7.26 -73.96
C ARG A 57 -19.77 -5.83 -74.52
N GLY A 58 -18.70 -5.66 -75.30
CA GLY A 58 -18.58 -4.76 -76.46
C GLY A 58 -17.31 -5.08 -77.27
N ALA A 59 -17.47 -5.54 -78.52
CA ALA A 59 -16.43 -5.77 -79.53
C ALA A 59 -15.66 -4.48 -79.86
N GLY A 60 -14.47 -4.41 -80.46
CA GLY A 60 -13.61 -5.29 -81.23
C GLY A 60 -12.64 -4.37 -82.02
N HIS A 61 -11.53 -4.94 -82.52
CA HIS A 61 -10.59 -4.44 -83.54
C HIS A 61 -9.12 -4.19 -83.14
N ILE A 62 -8.30 -5.13 -83.65
CA ILE A 62 -7.04 -4.99 -84.42
C ILE A 62 -5.80 -4.39 -83.72
N LEU A 63 -4.76 -5.25 -83.68
CA LEU A 63 -3.38 -5.05 -83.22
C LEU A 63 -2.63 -3.94 -83.96
N PRO A 64 -1.58 -3.38 -83.34
CA PRO A 64 -0.25 -3.81 -83.80
C PRO A 64 0.69 -4.23 -82.67
N SER A 65 1.56 -5.18 -83.03
CA SER A 65 2.67 -5.70 -82.26
C SER A 65 3.67 -4.60 -81.87
N GLY A 66 3.71 -4.26 -80.59
CA GLY A 66 4.70 -3.39 -79.96
C GLY A 66 5.54 -4.17 -78.95
N ARG A 67 6.86 -4.05 -79.09
CA ARG A 67 7.93 -4.70 -78.32
C ARG A 67 7.66 -4.84 -76.82
N GLY A 68 8.01 -6.02 -76.28
CA GLY A 68 7.98 -6.33 -74.86
C GLY A 68 8.83 -5.37 -74.02
N GLY A 69 8.17 -4.45 -73.33
CA GLY A 69 8.69 -3.77 -72.16
C GLY A 69 8.25 -4.52 -70.92
N ARG A 70 9.18 -5.21 -70.25
CA ARG A 70 8.96 -5.73 -68.89
C ARG A 70 8.67 -4.56 -67.96
N LEU A 71 7.39 -4.30 -67.68
CA LEU A 71 6.97 -3.50 -66.55
C LEU A 71 7.40 -4.26 -65.28
N ARG A 72 8.56 -3.88 -64.72
CA ARG A 72 8.92 -4.22 -63.36
C ARG A 72 7.83 -3.63 -62.46
N ARG A 73 6.89 -4.48 -62.01
CA ARG A 73 6.10 -4.19 -60.80
C ARG A 73 7.11 -4.00 -59.68
N LEU A 74 7.42 -2.75 -59.34
CA LEU A 74 7.97 -2.43 -58.03
C LEU A 74 6.91 -2.88 -57.03
N ARG A 75 7.11 -4.09 -56.47
CA ARG A 75 6.35 -4.59 -55.33
C ARG A 75 6.56 -3.59 -54.20
N GLY A 76 5.60 -2.69 -53.98
CA GLY A 76 5.53 -1.78 -52.85
C GLY A 76 5.25 -2.52 -51.53
N ARG A 77 6.06 -3.53 -51.20
CA ARG A 77 5.93 -4.34 -49.97
C ARG A 77 6.73 -3.75 -48.79
N CYS A 78 7.44 -2.63 -48.96
CA CYS A 78 8.30 -2.08 -47.91
C CYS A 78 7.65 -1.04 -46.98
N ARG A 79 6.43 -0.53 -47.25
CA ARG A 79 5.85 0.55 -46.41
C ARG A 79 5.02 0.06 -45.21
N VAL A 80 4.42 -1.12 -45.29
CA VAL A 80 3.52 -1.62 -44.23
C VAL A 80 4.30 -2.28 -43.07
N ALA A 81 5.46 -2.88 -43.35
CA ALA A 81 6.30 -3.48 -42.31
C ALA A 81 6.94 -2.41 -41.40
N ALA A 82 7.43 -1.31 -41.99
CA ALA A 82 8.07 -0.22 -41.24
C ALA A 82 7.12 0.48 -40.24
N MET A 83 5.84 0.62 -40.57
CA MET A 83 4.84 1.25 -39.69
C MET A 83 4.53 0.40 -38.45
N LYS A 84 4.56 -0.94 -38.57
CA LYS A 84 4.32 -1.85 -37.45
C LYS A 84 5.46 -1.84 -36.43
N HIS A 85 6.70 -1.75 -36.90
CA HIS A 85 7.87 -1.64 -36.02
C HIS A 85 7.95 -0.27 -35.33
N LEU A 86 7.51 0.81 -36.00
CA LEU A 86 7.46 2.14 -35.41
C LEU A 86 6.38 2.25 -34.31
N LEU A 87 5.19 1.68 -34.52
CA LEU A 87 4.14 1.65 -33.49
C LEU A 87 4.53 0.78 -32.28
N ALA A 88 5.21 -0.35 -32.50
CA ALA A 88 5.73 -1.18 -31.41
C ALA A 88 6.85 -0.48 -30.62
N ALA A 89 7.76 0.22 -31.31
CA ALA A 89 8.80 1.02 -30.67
C ALA A 89 8.23 2.23 -29.90
N LEU A 90 7.15 2.83 -30.40
CA LEU A 90 6.47 3.94 -29.72
C LEU A 90 5.70 3.46 -28.47
N ALA A 91 5.12 2.26 -28.50
CA ALA A 91 4.46 1.65 -27.34
C ALA A 91 5.44 1.28 -26.21
N LEU A 92 6.69 0.92 -26.54
CA LEU A 92 7.78 0.70 -25.58
C LEU A 92 8.40 2.00 -25.04
N ALA A 93 8.09 3.15 -25.65
CA ALA A 93 8.66 4.45 -25.30
C ALA A 93 7.68 5.34 -24.52
N LEU A 94 6.45 4.87 -24.22
CA LEU A 94 5.63 5.53 -23.20
C LEU A 94 6.20 5.14 -21.83
N PRO A 95 6.74 6.08 -21.04
CA PRO A 95 6.92 5.84 -19.63
C PRO A 95 5.52 5.67 -19.04
N GLY A 96 5.09 4.43 -18.86
CA GLY A 96 4.05 4.16 -17.88
C GLY A 96 4.65 4.58 -16.55
N VAL A 97 3.99 5.48 -15.83
CA VAL A 97 4.20 5.57 -14.39
C VAL A 97 3.74 4.21 -13.88
N ALA A 98 4.68 3.29 -13.70
CA ALA A 98 4.39 2.11 -12.92
C ALA A 98 4.02 2.66 -11.54
N GLY A 99 2.73 2.55 -11.19
CA GLY A 99 2.26 2.79 -9.82
C GLY A 99 2.85 1.68 -8.96
N ALA A 100 4.12 1.83 -8.63
CA ALA A 100 4.88 0.88 -7.85
C ALA A 100 4.91 1.42 -6.43
N HIS A 101 3.92 1.05 -5.63
CA HIS A 101 3.90 0.96 -4.17
C HIS A 101 2.80 -0.09 -3.88
N PRO A 102 3.05 -1.12 -3.05
CA PRO A 102 4.25 -1.33 -2.22
C PRO A 102 5.41 -2.00 -2.99
N HIS A 103 6.60 -1.97 -2.39
CA HIS A 103 7.85 -2.58 -2.87
C HIS A 103 8.29 -3.79 -2.07
N VAL A 104 7.97 -3.80 -0.77
CA VAL A 104 8.27 -4.89 0.17
C VAL A 104 6.96 -5.49 0.65
N PHE A 105 6.87 -6.82 0.68
CA PHE A 105 5.71 -7.52 1.21
C PHE A 105 6.12 -8.33 2.43
N VAL A 106 5.39 -8.13 3.53
CA VAL A 106 5.71 -8.71 4.84
C VAL A 106 4.48 -9.41 5.39
N GLU A 107 4.57 -10.72 5.55
CA GLU A 107 3.60 -11.46 6.36
C GLU A 107 3.84 -11.15 7.83
N THR A 108 2.77 -10.84 8.56
CA THR A 108 2.81 -10.35 9.93
C THR A 108 2.01 -11.25 10.87
N GLY A 109 2.55 -11.47 12.06
CA GLY A 109 1.87 -12.13 13.17
C GLY A 109 2.04 -11.35 14.46
N PHE A 110 1.05 -11.46 15.35
CA PHE A 110 1.07 -10.78 16.65
C PHE A 110 0.80 -11.76 17.80
N GLU A 111 1.48 -11.53 18.91
CA GLU A 111 1.14 -12.05 20.23
C GLU A 111 0.87 -10.87 21.16
N VAL A 112 -0.31 -10.81 21.78
CA VAL A 112 -0.63 -9.83 22.83
C VAL A 112 -0.44 -10.50 24.18
N ILE A 113 0.41 -9.91 25.01
CA ILE A 113 0.85 -10.47 26.28
C ILE A 113 0.27 -9.65 27.42
N PHE A 114 -0.45 -10.33 28.29
CA PHE A 114 -1.08 -9.77 29.49
C PHE A 114 -0.27 -10.11 30.74
N ASP A 115 -0.18 -9.16 31.65
CA ASP A 115 0.44 -9.34 32.96
C ASP A 115 -0.47 -10.13 33.93
N GLU A 116 0.02 -10.37 35.16
CA GLU A 116 -0.74 -11.06 36.21
C GLU A 116 -2.03 -10.32 36.64
N ALA A 117 -2.12 -9.01 36.38
CA ALA A 117 -3.31 -8.20 36.65
C ALA A 117 -4.29 -8.22 35.46
N GLY A 118 -3.95 -8.88 34.35
CA GLY A 118 -4.75 -8.95 33.13
C GLY A 118 -4.69 -7.67 32.29
N LEU A 119 -3.70 -6.81 32.51
CA LEU A 119 -3.41 -5.63 31.69
C LEU A 119 -2.46 -6.03 30.54
N ILE A 120 -2.56 -5.39 29.39
CA ILE A 120 -1.62 -5.62 28.28
C ILE A 120 -0.29 -4.98 28.65
N GLU A 121 0.79 -5.77 28.71
CA GLU A 121 2.13 -5.30 29.06
C GLU A 121 3.10 -5.31 27.88
N ALA A 122 2.86 -6.14 26.86
CA ALA A 122 3.73 -6.24 25.70
C ALA A 122 3.02 -6.81 24.48
N VAL A 123 3.61 -6.58 23.31
CA VAL A 123 3.21 -7.20 22.04
C VAL A 123 4.44 -7.83 21.40
N ARG A 124 4.37 -9.10 21.03
CA ARG A 124 5.38 -9.71 20.15
C ARG A 124 4.94 -9.56 18.71
N VAL A 125 5.87 -9.17 17.86
CA VAL A 125 5.66 -8.99 16.43
C VAL A 125 6.51 -10.02 15.71
N HIS A 126 5.92 -10.70 14.73
CA HIS A 126 6.58 -11.62 13.83
C HIS A 126 6.45 -11.11 12.41
N TRP A 127 7.56 -11.06 11.68
CA TRP A 127 7.60 -10.69 10.28
C TRP A 127 8.23 -11.81 9.45
N ARG A 128 7.68 -12.05 8.27
CA ARG A 128 8.28 -12.92 7.24
C ARG A 128 8.25 -12.18 5.91
N TYR A 129 9.42 -12.02 5.33
CA TYR A 129 9.62 -11.21 4.14
C TYR A 129 9.42 -12.07 2.88
N ASP A 130 8.92 -11.44 1.82
CA ASP A 130 8.76 -12.10 0.52
C ASP A 130 10.10 -12.62 -0.05
N GLU A 131 10.02 -13.46 -1.09
CA GLU A 131 11.17 -14.10 -1.71
C GLU A 131 12.22 -13.10 -2.24
N LEU A 132 11.79 -12.00 -2.86
CA LEU A 132 12.71 -11.03 -3.45
C LEU A 132 13.42 -10.22 -2.37
N THR A 133 12.66 -9.77 -1.37
CA THR A 133 13.22 -9.04 -0.22
C THR A 133 14.16 -9.93 0.58
N SER A 134 13.78 -11.20 0.81
CA SER A 134 14.60 -12.19 1.49
C SER A 134 15.93 -12.44 0.77
N LEU A 135 15.90 -12.62 -0.56
CA LEU A 135 17.12 -12.76 -1.37
C LEU A 135 18.06 -11.55 -1.22
N TYR A 136 17.50 -10.33 -1.22
CA TYR A 136 18.30 -9.13 -1.01
C TYR A 136 18.96 -9.12 0.38
N ILE A 137 18.19 -9.42 1.43
CA ILE A 137 18.69 -9.47 2.80
C ILE A 137 19.79 -10.52 2.94
N THR A 138 19.59 -11.73 2.41
CA THR A 138 20.58 -12.81 2.54
C THR A 138 21.87 -12.49 1.81
N GLU A 139 21.81 -11.90 0.61
CA GLU A 139 23.01 -11.47 -0.14
C GLU A 139 23.77 -10.33 0.57
N GLU A 140 23.07 -9.35 1.15
CA GLU A 140 23.73 -8.29 1.93
C GLU A 140 24.37 -8.81 3.22
N ARG A 141 23.74 -9.80 3.88
CA ARG A 141 24.19 -10.36 5.15
C ARG A 141 25.14 -11.55 4.99
N GLY A 142 25.33 -12.05 3.78
CA GLY A 142 26.17 -13.21 3.49
C GLY A 142 25.62 -14.52 4.07
N VAL A 143 24.29 -14.70 3.99
CA VAL A 143 23.55 -15.88 4.46
C VAL A 143 23.29 -16.81 3.29
N ASP A 144 23.37 -18.13 3.51
CA ASP A 144 23.13 -19.17 2.49
C ASP A 144 24.09 -19.04 1.29
N SER A 145 25.37 -18.79 1.59
CA SER A 145 26.39 -18.52 0.56
C SER A 145 26.76 -19.75 -0.29
N ASP A 146 26.41 -20.95 0.16
CA ASP A 146 26.51 -22.20 -0.58
C ASP A 146 25.21 -22.61 -1.30
N TYR A 147 24.15 -21.81 -1.15
CA TYR A 147 22.86 -21.96 -1.85
C TYR A 147 22.21 -23.32 -1.62
N ASP A 148 22.27 -23.83 -0.39
CA ASP A 148 21.61 -25.07 0.00
C ASP A 148 20.19 -24.84 0.57
N GLY A 149 19.83 -23.58 0.82
CA GLY A 149 18.52 -23.16 1.30
C GLY A 149 18.32 -23.31 2.80
N GLU A 150 19.38 -23.61 3.55
CA GLU A 150 19.42 -23.66 5.00
C GLU A 150 20.38 -22.58 5.54
N ALA A 151 20.11 -22.05 6.73
CA ALA A 151 21.04 -21.13 7.39
C ALA A 151 21.70 -21.83 8.59
N THR A 152 23.01 -21.70 8.68
CA THR A 152 23.77 -22.09 9.87
C THR A 152 23.47 -21.15 11.04
N GLU A 153 23.75 -21.58 12.26
CA GLU A 153 23.61 -20.74 13.46
C GLU A 153 24.36 -19.40 13.33
N ALA A 154 25.55 -19.41 12.73
CA ALA A 154 26.34 -18.20 12.54
C ALA A 154 25.70 -17.22 11.54
N GLU A 155 25.03 -17.74 10.52
CA GLU A 155 24.29 -16.93 9.54
C GLU A 155 22.98 -16.39 10.12
N LEU A 156 22.27 -17.19 10.93
CA LEU A 156 21.10 -16.71 11.68
C LEU A 156 21.47 -15.57 12.65
N GLU A 157 22.61 -15.69 13.34
CA GLU A 157 23.13 -14.59 14.18
C GLU A 157 23.48 -13.33 13.35
N ALA A 158 23.92 -13.47 12.10
CA ALA A 158 24.17 -12.33 11.21
C ALA A 158 22.88 -11.63 10.74
N LEU A 159 21.75 -12.35 10.74
CA LEU A 159 20.43 -11.80 10.46
C LEU A 159 19.82 -11.06 11.66
N LYS A 160 20.18 -11.40 12.90
CA LYS A 160 19.51 -10.81 14.07
C LYS A 160 19.57 -9.28 14.06
N GLY A 161 18.39 -8.67 14.16
CA GLY A 161 18.20 -7.23 14.22
C GLY A 161 18.45 -6.50 12.90
N PHE A 162 18.47 -7.20 11.76
CA PHE A 162 18.69 -6.55 10.46
C PHE A 162 17.66 -5.46 10.13
N ASP A 163 16.45 -5.61 10.65
CA ASP A 163 15.28 -4.75 10.48
C ASP A 163 14.96 -3.91 11.74
N MET A 164 15.90 -3.84 12.69
CA MET A 164 15.70 -3.20 14.01
C MET A 164 16.67 -2.04 14.28
N ASP A 165 17.47 -1.61 13.29
CA ASP A 165 18.35 -0.43 13.39
C ASP A 165 17.58 0.84 12.99
N TRP A 166 16.71 1.30 13.90
CA TRP A 166 15.80 2.41 13.62
C TRP A 166 16.42 3.78 13.92
N PRO A 167 16.12 4.82 13.11
CA PRO A 167 16.52 6.18 13.42
C PRO A 167 15.83 6.70 14.68
N GLU A 168 16.45 7.68 15.34
CA GLU A 168 15.88 8.30 16.54
C GLU A 168 14.47 8.86 16.26
N GLY A 169 13.50 8.44 17.07
CA GLY A 169 12.10 8.86 16.96
C GLY A 169 11.22 7.98 16.07
N PHE A 170 11.78 6.99 15.36
CA PHE A 170 10.99 5.98 14.66
C PHE A 170 10.62 4.83 15.60
N GLU A 171 9.33 4.54 15.71
CA GLU A 171 8.79 3.49 16.59
C GLU A 171 8.57 2.15 15.85
N GLY A 172 8.99 2.04 14.59
CA GLY A 172 8.74 0.89 13.73
C GLY A 172 7.33 0.87 13.15
N ASP A 173 7.08 -0.08 12.26
CA ASP A 173 5.85 -0.18 11.48
C ASP A 173 4.74 -0.97 12.18
N THR A 174 4.67 -0.87 13.51
CA THR A 174 3.61 -1.47 14.30
C THR A 174 3.05 -0.43 15.25
N HIS A 175 1.73 -0.22 15.16
CA HIS A 175 1.03 0.81 15.91
C HIS A 175 0.01 0.16 16.82
N LEU A 176 -0.08 0.66 18.05
CA LEU A 176 -1.06 0.23 19.05
C LEU A 176 -1.92 1.43 19.46
N THR A 177 -3.24 1.25 19.46
CA THR A 177 -4.18 2.21 20.03
C THR A 177 -5.15 1.56 21.00
N VAL A 178 -5.60 2.33 21.98
CA VAL A 178 -6.69 1.98 22.90
C VAL A 178 -7.70 3.11 22.89
N ASP A 179 -8.94 2.82 22.53
CA ASP A 179 -10.02 3.83 22.35
C ASP A 179 -9.61 4.99 21.42
N GLY A 180 -8.80 4.68 20.40
CA GLY A 180 -8.28 5.66 19.44
C GLY A 180 -7.11 6.51 19.96
N VAL A 181 -6.63 6.26 21.18
CA VAL A 181 -5.44 6.92 21.73
C VAL A 181 -4.21 6.05 21.47
N LYS A 182 -3.17 6.62 20.85
CA LYS A 182 -1.90 5.94 20.62
C LYS A 182 -1.25 5.52 21.93
N VAL A 183 -0.85 4.25 22.01
CA VAL A 183 -0.04 3.70 23.10
C VAL A 183 1.37 3.46 22.55
N PRO A 184 2.39 4.17 23.08
CA PRO A 184 3.76 3.99 22.62
C PRO A 184 4.27 2.57 22.89
N LEU A 185 4.90 1.97 21.87
CA LEU A 185 5.60 0.71 21.98
C LEU A 185 7.09 0.97 22.27
N GLY A 186 7.65 0.29 23.28
CA GLY A 186 9.07 0.40 23.62
C GLY A 186 10.00 -0.08 22.49
N PRO A 187 11.33 0.00 22.64
CA PRO A 187 12.27 -0.53 21.64
C PRO A 187 12.12 -2.05 21.47
N PRO A 188 12.61 -2.63 20.36
CA PRO A 188 12.59 -4.08 20.17
C PRO A 188 13.48 -4.79 21.19
N GLU A 189 12.88 -5.71 21.92
CA GLU A 189 13.51 -6.65 22.87
C GLU A 189 13.44 -8.08 22.30
N GLU A 190 14.19 -9.02 22.87
CA GLU A 190 14.09 -10.45 22.52
C GLU A 190 14.12 -10.73 21.01
N ILE A 191 15.03 -10.06 20.30
CA ILE A 191 15.14 -10.12 18.85
C ILE A 191 15.63 -11.50 18.43
N ASP A 192 14.93 -12.07 17.45
CA ASP A 192 15.30 -13.32 16.80
C ASP A 192 15.11 -13.24 15.29
N ALA A 193 15.82 -14.10 14.56
CA ALA A 193 15.77 -14.16 13.11
C ALA A 193 15.80 -15.61 12.63
N GLY A 194 15.12 -15.87 11.52
CA GLY A 194 15.02 -17.17 10.91
C GLY A 194 15.26 -17.10 9.40
N PHE A 195 15.62 -18.24 8.83
CA PHE A 195 15.67 -18.44 7.39
C PHE A 195 15.15 -19.84 7.09
N SER A 196 14.10 -19.92 6.27
CA SER A 196 13.50 -21.20 5.88
C SER A 196 12.76 -21.04 4.58
N GLU A 197 12.87 -22.03 3.70
CA GLU A 197 12.20 -22.03 2.39
C GLU A 197 12.55 -20.80 1.56
N GLY A 198 13.80 -20.33 1.65
CA GLY A 198 14.27 -19.13 0.93
C GLY A 198 13.73 -17.81 1.47
N MET A 199 12.99 -17.81 2.57
CA MET A 199 12.41 -16.61 3.18
C MET A 199 13.05 -16.29 4.53
N VAL A 200 13.37 -15.01 4.72
CA VAL A 200 13.83 -14.46 6.00
C VAL A 200 12.62 -14.16 6.88
N SER A 201 12.73 -14.50 8.15
CA SER A 201 11.79 -14.08 9.19
C SER A 201 12.49 -13.37 10.33
N SER A 202 11.76 -12.51 11.03
CA SER A 202 12.21 -11.87 12.26
C SER A 202 11.10 -11.91 13.32
N SER A 203 11.52 -11.81 14.58
CA SER A 203 10.63 -11.71 15.73
C SER A 203 11.22 -10.74 16.73
N HIS A 204 10.38 -9.93 17.37
CA HIS A 204 10.80 -9.04 18.43
C HIS A 204 9.65 -8.73 19.39
N LEU A 205 9.98 -8.49 20.65
CA LEU A 205 9.03 -8.08 21.69
C LEU A 205 9.02 -6.56 21.82
N ARG A 206 7.83 -5.97 21.93
CA ARG A 206 7.60 -4.54 22.13
C ARG A 206 6.91 -4.34 23.48
N ARG A 207 7.68 -4.01 24.51
CA ARG A 207 7.16 -3.78 25.87
C ARG A 207 6.53 -2.39 26.00
N LEU A 208 5.39 -2.29 26.68
CA LEU A 208 4.77 -1.01 26.99
C LEU A 208 5.43 -0.37 28.21
N ALA A 209 5.58 0.96 28.20
CA ALA A 209 6.13 1.68 29.35
C ALA A 209 5.21 1.59 30.58
N GLU A 210 3.90 1.59 30.36
CA GLU A 210 2.86 1.38 31.37
C GLU A 210 1.85 0.36 30.82
N PRO A 211 1.53 -0.72 31.55
CA PRO A 211 0.51 -1.67 31.13
C PRO A 211 -0.85 -1.00 30.94
N VAL A 212 -1.62 -1.42 29.93
CA VAL A 212 -2.89 -0.80 29.55
C VAL A 212 -4.07 -1.72 29.79
N ASP A 213 -5.20 -1.13 30.22
CA ASP A 213 -6.45 -1.85 30.42
C ASP A 213 -7.07 -2.24 29.07
N PRO A 214 -7.32 -3.54 28.79
CA PRO A 214 -7.92 -4.00 27.55
C PRO A 214 -9.44 -3.84 27.51
N ALA A 215 -10.07 -3.18 28.48
CA ALA A 215 -11.51 -2.92 28.47
C ALA A 215 -11.96 -1.97 27.34
N GLY A 216 -11.04 -1.14 26.82
CA GLY A 216 -11.27 -0.29 25.65
C GLY A 216 -11.17 -1.05 24.33
N VAL A 217 -11.37 -0.34 23.21
CA VAL A 217 -11.12 -0.89 21.87
C VAL A 217 -9.62 -0.91 21.62
N VAL A 218 -8.99 -2.09 21.72
CA VAL A 218 -7.57 -2.29 21.48
C VAL A 218 -7.34 -2.62 20.01
N ILE A 219 -6.51 -1.85 19.31
CA ILE A 219 -6.22 -2.04 17.89
C ILE A 219 -4.71 -2.08 17.68
N LEU A 220 -4.24 -3.16 17.06
CA LEU A 220 -2.89 -3.30 16.51
C LEU A 220 -2.94 -3.20 14.99
N SER A 221 -2.09 -2.35 14.42
CA SER A 221 -2.05 -2.09 12.98
C SER A 221 -0.60 -2.08 12.50
N PRO A 222 -0.19 -3.03 11.64
CA PRO A 222 1.10 -2.95 10.99
C PRO A 222 0.99 -2.10 9.72
N TYR A 223 1.77 -1.02 9.66
CA TYR A 223 1.91 -0.23 8.44
C TYR A 223 3.16 0.65 8.49
N ASP A 224 3.79 0.81 7.35
CA ASP A 224 4.74 1.88 7.07
C ASP A 224 3.97 3.13 6.62
N GLU A 225 4.29 4.29 7.20
CA GLU A 225 3.60 5.56 6.95
C GLU A 225 3.51 5.90 5.45
N THR A 226 4.54 5.57 4.66
CA THR A 226 4.60 5.90 3.23
C THR A 226 4.07 4.81 2.31
N TYR A 227 3.67 3.64 2.85
CA TYR A 227 3.23 2.47 2.08
C TYR A 227 4.27 1.92 1.10
N TYR A 228 5.55 2.07 1.40
CA TYR A 228 6.66 1.36 0.75
C TYR A 228 6.63 -0.13 1.10
N SER A 229 6.36 -0.45 2.37
CA SER A 229 6.17 -1.82 2.85
C SER A 229 4.68 -2.11 3.09
N ALA A 230 4.18 -3.19 2.48
CA ALA A 230 2.84 -3.71 2.76
C ALA A 230 2.92 -4.88 3.73
N TYR A 231 2.22 -4.71 4.85
CA TYR A 231 2.12 -5.73 5.89
C TYR A 231 0.77 -6.44 5.76
N GLU A 232 0.79 -7.77 5.68
CA GLU A 232 -0.39 -8.62 5.69
C GLU A 232 -0.39 -9.50 6.94
N VAL A 233 -1.42 -9.40 7.77
CA VAL A 233 -1.61 -10.26 8.94
C VAL A 233 -2.12 -11.63 8.47
N THR A 234 -1.23 -12.62 8.43
CA THR A 234 -1.54 -13.96 7.91
C THR A 234 -1.82 -14.98 9.01
N ALA A 235 -1.30 -14.75 10.21
CA ALA A 235 -1.44 -15.65 11.35
C ALA A 235 -2.57 -15.21 12.30
N LYS A 236 -3.24 -16.19 12.92
CA LYS A 236 -4.16 -15.90 14.03
C LYS A 236 -3.36 -15.27 15.18
N THR A 237 -3.81 -14.13 15.66
CA THR A 237 -3.22 -13.46 16.84
C THR A 237 -3.28 -14.37 18.06
N VAL A 238 -2.13 -14.48 18.73
CA VAL A 238 -2.00 -15.20 20.00
C VAL A 238 -2.30 -14.25 21.15
N LEU A 239 -3.06 -14.71 22.14
CA LEU A 239 -3.36 -13.97 23.36
C LEU A 239 -2.82 -14.77 24.54
N THR A 240 -1.85 -14.22 25.26
CA THR A 240 -1.09 -14.94 26.31
C THR A 240 -1.26 -14.26 27.65
N GLY A 241 -1.60 -15.02 28.70
CA GLY A 241 -1.69 -14.51 30.08
C GLY A 241 -3.09 -14.09 30.53
N ARG A 242 -4.08 -14.04 29.62
CA ARG A 242 -5.49 -13.77 29.95
C ARG A 242 -6.44 -14.63 29.12
N GLU A 243 -7.47 -15.15 29.78
CA GLU A 243 -8.60 -15.86 29.15
C GLU A 243 -9.79 -14.90 28.95
N GLY A 244 -10.75 -15.29 28.11
CA GLY A 244 -11.94 -14.47 27.84
C GLY A 244 -11.66 -13.23 26.98
N CYS A 245 -10.59 -13.29 26.18
CA CYS A 245 -10.29 -12.30 25.16
C CYS A 245 -10.33 -12.95 23.78
N GLU A 246 -10.74 -12.19 22.79
CA GLU A 246 -10.77 -12.57 21.38
C GLU A 246 -10.07 -11.51 20.55
N ALA A 247 -9.43 -11.95 19.45
CA ALA A 247 -8.80 -11.10 18.48
C ALA A 247 -9.46 -11.32 17.12
N GLU A 248 -9.92 -10.25 16.49
CA GLU A 248 -10.54 -10.26 15.16
C GLU A 248 -9.67 -9.47 14.18
N LEU A 249 -9.45 -10.04 13.00
CA LEU A 249 -8.80 -9.35 11.89
C LEU A 249 -9.82 -8.51 11.13
N TRP A 250 -9.58 -7.22 11.04
CA TRP A 250 -10.28 -6.31 10.14
C TRP A 250 -9.37 -5.95 8.96
N VAL A 251 -9.94 -5.97 7.75
CA VAL A 251 -9.25 -5.71 6.49
C VAL A 251 -9.83 -4.45 5.86
N PRO A 252 -8.99 -3.48 5.44
CA PRO A 252 -9.47 -2.25 4.83
C PRO A 252 -10.02 -2.48 3.42
N ASP A 253 -10.72 -1.48 2.91
CA ASP A 253 -11.08 -1.43 1.49
C ASP A 253 -9.86 -0.95 0.69
N PHE A 254 -9.09 -1.90 0.17
CA PHE A 254 -7.87 -1.62 -0.59
C PHE A 254 -8.13 -0.82 -1.87
N ASP A 255 -9.30 -0.98 -2.51
CA ASP A 255 -9.65 -0.21 -3.71
C ASP A 255 -9.87 1.26 -3.33
N ALA A 256 -10.60 1.52 -2.24
CA ALA A 256 -10.80 2.88 -1.72
C ALA A 256 -9.49 3.51 -1.23
N ALA A 257 -8.58 2.74 -0.63
CA ALA A 257 -7.25 3.22 -0.23
C ALA A 257 -6.40 3.58 -1.46
N ALA A 258 -6.43 2.76 -2.51
CA ALA A 258 -5.72 3.02 -3.77
C ALA A 258 -6.26 4.26 -4.50
N GLU A 259 -7.58 4.49 -4.50
CA GLU A 259 -8.17 5.70 -5.05
C GLU A 259 -7.70 6.96 -4.30
N GLN A 260 -7.60 6.90 -2.97
CA GLN A 260 -7.09 8.01 -2.15
C GLN A 260 -5.61 8.27 -2.38
N LEU A 261 -4.79 7.22 -2.47
CA LEU A 261 -3.37 7.37 -2.82
C LEU A 261 -3.19 8.02 -4.19
N GLN A 262 -3.95 7.58 -5.20
CA GLN A 262 -3.89 8.19 -6.53
C GLN A 262 -4.28 9.67 -6.50
N ALA A 263 -5.32 10.02 -5.73
CA ALA A 263 -5.72 11.42 -5.57
C ALA A 263 -4.63 12.27 -4.91
N ALA A 264 -3.96 11.74 -3.87
CA ALA A 264 -2.85 12.42 -3.20
C ALA A 264 -1.64 12.61 -4.14
N LEU A 265 -1.33 11.59 -4.95
CA LEU A 265 -0.26 11.67 -5.95
C LEU A 265 -0.56 12.67 -7.06
N ASP A 266 -1.81 12.75 -7.54
CA ASP A 266 -2.21 13.72 -8.56
C ASP A 266 -2.06 15.16 -8.06
N GLU A 267 -2.37 15.42 -6.77
CA GLU A 267 -2.14 16.72 -6.13
C GLU A 267 -0.65 17.08 -6.09
N LEU A 268 0.19 16.12 -5.69
CA LEU A 268 1.63 16.31 -5.60
C LEU A 268 2.29 16.45 -6.97
N GLN A 269 1.88 15.69 -7.99
CA GLN A 269 2.39 15.82 -9.36
C GLN A 269 2.00 17.15 -10.01
N GLY A 270 0.86 17.73 -9.62
CA GLY A 270 0.51 19.11 -9.97
C GLY A 270 1.52 20.14 -9.47
N ALA A 271 2.19 19.86 -8.34
CA ALA A 271 3.20 20.70 -7.72
C ALA A 271 4.65 20.32 -8.10
N ALA A 272 4.94 19.05 -8.32
CA ALA A 272 6.26 18.47 -8.56
C ALA A 272 6.57 18.37 -10.07
N GLN A 273 6.75 19.52 -10.72
CA GLN A 273 7.20 19.52 -12.11
C GLN A 273 8.68 19.10 -12.26
N ALA A 274 8.90 18.07 -13.08
CA ALA A 274 10.15 17.69 -13.76
C ALA A 274 11.19 16.79 -13.06
N GLN A 275 11.10 16.49 -11.75
CA GLN A 275 12.11 15.64 -11.07
C GLN A 275 11.58 14.31 -10.51
N GLY A 276 10.25 14.08 -10.55
CA GLY A 276 9.63 12.97 -9.82
C GLY A 276 9.51 13.27 -8.33
N LEU A 277 8.68 12.51 -7.61
CA LEU A 277 8.59 12.58 -6.15
C LEU A 277 9.70 11.72 -5.55
N ASN A 278 10.39 12.21 -4.52
CA ASN A 278 11.21 11.35 -3.68
C ASN A 278 10.37 10.76 -2.53
N GLU A 279 10.88 9.72 -1.87
CA GLU A 279 10.18 8.99 -0.79
C GLU A 279 9.74 9.90 0.37
N ALA A 280 10.57 10.87 0.75
CA ALA A 280 10.23 11.83 1.80
C ALA A 280 9.14 12.84 1.40
N GLU A 281 8.78 12.90 0.11
CA GLU A 281 7.69 13.70 -0.44
C GLU A 281 6.43 12.87 -0.69
N PHE A 282 6.48 11.56 -0.44
CA PHE A 282 5.34 10.67 -0.60
C PHE A 282 4.30 10.94 0.51
N PRO A 283 2.99 10.94 0.19
CA PRO A 283 1.97 11.23 1.18
C PRO A 283 1.90 10.12 2.25
N PRO A 284 1.67 10.44 3.53
CA PRO A 284 1.54 9.45 4.59
C PRO A 284 0.18 8.75 4.48
N VAL A 285 0.11 7.67 3.70
CA VAL A 285 -1.11 6.96 3.34
C VAL A 285 -1.18 5.54 3.89
N GLY A 286 -0.12 5.07 4.56
CA GLY A 286 0.02 3.69 4.99
C GLY A 286 -1.09 3.19 5.90
N ASP A 287 -1.62 4.07 6.76
CA ASP A 287 -2.71 3.76 7.69
C ASP A 287 -4.00 3.34 6.95
N MET A 288 -4.26 3.88 5.75
CA MET A 288 -5.43 3.50 4.94
C MET A 288 -5.35 2.08 4.38
N PHE A 289 -4.13 1.53 4.26
CA PHE A 289 -3.87 0.17 3.79
C PHE A 289 -3.64 -0.81 4.95
N ALA A 290 -3.63 -0.33 6.19
CA ALA A 290 -3.35 -1.15 7.36
C ALA A 290 -4.50 -2.11 7.62
N GLN A 291 -4.18 -3.40 7.69
CA GLN A 291 -5.03 -4.35 8.39
C GLN A 291 -4.99 -4.06 9.89
N GLU A 292 -6.05 -4.42 10.60
CA GLU A 292 -6.17 -4.20 12.04
C GLU A 292 -6.45 -5.51 12.75
N VAL A 293 -5.69 -5.80 13.80
CA VAL A 293 -6.04 -6.78 14.80
C VAL A 293 -6.75 -6.06 15.94
N ARG A 294 -8.04 -6.33 16.07
CA ARG A 294 -8.90 -5.74 17.11
C ARG A 294 -9.06 -6.75 18.24
N VAL A 295 -8.57 -6.40 19.42
CA VAL A 295 -8.66 -7.24 20.61
C VAL A 295 -9.80 -6.74 21.48
N ALA A 296 -10.69 -7.67 21.85
CA ALA A 296 -11.78 -7.43 22.78
C ALA A 296 -11.70 -8.43 23.92
N CYS A 297 -11.77 -7.95 25.16
CA CYS A 297 -11.79 -8.78 26.34
C CYS A 297 -13.12 -8.62 27.06
N ASP A 298 -13.66 -9.72 27.59
CA ASP A 298 -14.79 -9.68 28.49
C ASP A 298 -14.46 -8.80 29.70
N ALA A 299 -15.45 -8.06 30.19
CA ALA A 299 -15.35 -7.33 31.45
C ALA A 299 -15.06 -8.36 32.55
N GLY A 300 -13.82 -8.35 33.06
CA GLY A 300 -13.30 -9.41 33.93
C GLY A 300 -14.23 -9.71 35.10
N SER A 301 -14.46 -11.01 35.34
CA SER A 301 -15.19 -11.55 36.50
C SER A 301 -14.32 -11.68 37.72
#